data_AF-F3PA05-F1
#
_entry.id   AF-F3PA05-F1
#
_cell.length_a   1.000
_cell.length_b   1.000
_cell.length_c   1.000
_cell.angle_alpha   90.00
_cell.angle_beta   90.00
_cell.angle_gamma   90.00
#
_symmetry.space_group_name_H-M   'P 1'
#
loop_
_entity.id
_entity.type
_entity.pdbx_description
1 polymer ?
#
loop_
_entity_poly.entity_id
_entity_poly.type
_entity_poly.pdbx_seq_one_letter_code
_entity_poly.pdbx_strand_id
1 'polypeptide(L)' 'SRAESIRTFRVLTTDFTEANGLLTPSLKVKRGPVMEAHADVIADIYSSTRKGPQE' A
#
# COMPACT_ATOMS: atom_id res chain seq x y z
N SER A 1 -11.92 -17.79 -16.60
CA SER A 1 -11.61 -17.06 -15.35
C SER A 1 -12.23 -15.68 -15.44
N ARG A 2 -12.93 -15.20 -14.40
CA ARG A 2 -13.35 -13.79 -14.32
C ARG A 2 -12.21 -13.01 -13.69
N ALA A 3 -11.85 -11.86 -14.25
CA ALA A 3 -10.88 -10.98 -13.61
C ALA A 3 -11.47 -10.47 -12.28
N GLU A 4 -10.67 -10.52 -11.22
CA GLU A 4 -11.03 -9.87 -9.96
C GLU A 4 -10.83 -8.36 -10.10
N SER A 5 -11.82 -7.58 -9.66
CA SER A 5 -11.70 -6.13 -9.60
C SER A 5 -10.97 -5.73 -8.31
N ILE A 6 -10.02 -4.81 -8.43
CA ILE A 6 -9.42 -4.15 -7.26
C ILE A 6 -10.52 -3.38 -6.55
N ARG A 7 -10.81 -3.79 -5.31
CA ARG A 7 -11.93 -3.23 -4.55
C ARG A 7 -11.64 -1.89 -3.92
N THR A 8 -10.40 -1.56 -3.56
CA THR A 8 -10.05 -0.29 -2.90
C THR A 8 -8.54 -0.10 -2.98
N PHE A 9 -8.08 1.14 -3.07
CA PHE A 9 -6.65 1.49 -3.05
C PHE A 9 -6.44 2.86 -2.42
N ARG A 10 -5.19 3.17 -2.09
CA ARG A 10 -4.74 4.48 -1.61
C ARG A 10 -3.53 4.88 -2.42
N VAL A 11 -3.48 6.15 -2.83
CA VAL A 11 -2.30 6.74 -3.45
C VAL A 11 -1.46 7.34 -2.34
N LEU A 12 -0.23 6.87 -2.20
CA LEU A 12 0.73 7.44 -1.25
C LEU A 12 1.36 8.68 -1.87
N THR A 13 1.59 9.71 -1.07
CA THR A 13 2.29 10.94 -1.47
C THR A 13 3.80 10.84 -1.32
N THR A 14 4.31 9.71 -0.84
CA THR A 14 5.71 9.46 -0.55
C THR A 14 6.19 8.22 -1.30
N ASP A 15 7.39 8.32 -1.86
CA ASP A 15 8.01 7.23 -2.62
C ASP A 15 8.68 6.20 -1.71
N PHE A 16 8.74 4.96 -2.20
CA PHE A 16 9.64 3.96 -1.64
C PHE A 16 11.04 4.18 -2.19
N THR A 17 12.01 4.32 -1.31
CA THR A 17 13.41 4.52 -1.71
C THR A 17 14.32 3.60 -0.91
N GLU A 18 15.55 3.44 -1.36
CA GLU A 18 16.58 2.80 -0.54
C GLU A 18 16.95 3.67 0.67
N ALA A 19 16.97 4.99 0.50
CA ALA A 19 17.35 5.97 1.53
C ALA A 19 16.39 5.98 2.73
N ASN A 20 15.08 5.82 2.50
CA ASN A 20 14.10 5.66 3.58
C ASN A 20 13.93 4.22 4.04
N GLY A 21 14.77 3.29 3.55
CA GLY A 21 14.80 1.91 4.00
C GLY A 21 13.64 1.05 3.51
N LEU A 22 12.76 1.56 2.65
CA LEU A 22 11.59 0.83 2.14
C LEU A 22 11.92 -0.08 0.96
N LEU A 23 13.05 0.15 0.27
CA LEU A 23 13.58 -0.70 -0.79
C LEU A 23 14.87 -1.44 -0.40
N THR A 24 15.12 -2.57 -1.06
CA THR A 24 16.44 -3.21 -1.13
C THR A 24 17.34 -2.48 -2.15
N PRO A 25 18.66 -2.71 -2.12
CA PRO A 25 19.57 -2.23 -3.18
C PRO A 25 19.27 -2.72 -4.60
N SER A 26 18.36 -3.68 -4.73
CA SER A 26 17.84 -4.19 -6.01
C SER A 26 16.42 -3.68 -6.31
N LEU A 27 15.99 -2.59 -5.66
CA LEU A 27 14.69 -1.93 -5.81
C LEU A 27 13.47 -2.82 -5.51
N LYS A 28 13.65 -3.86 -4.68
CA LYS A 28 12.53 -4.67 -4.19
C LYS A 28 11.95 -4.06 -2.93
N VAL A 29 10.64 -4.11 -2.80
CA VAL A 29 9.93 -3.64 -1.60
C VAL A 29 10.29 -4.49 -0.38
N LYS A 30 10.68 -3.82 0.72
CA LYS A 30 10.86 -4.45 2.04
C LYS A 30 9.53 -4.44 2.79
N ARG A 31 8.84 -5.58 2.79
CA ARG A 31 7.48 -5.72 3.33
C ARG A 31 7.34 -5.26 4.79
N GLY A 32 8.25 -5.65 5.67
CA GLY A 32 8.19 -5.31 7.10
C GLY A 32 8.18 -3.79 7.34
N PRO A 33 9.23 -3.07 6.91
CA PRO A 33 9.28 -1.61 7.01
C PRO A 33 8.10 -0.89 6.35
N VAL A 34 7.64 -1.35 5.18
CA VAL A 34 6.46 -0.77 4.51
C VAL A 34 5.17 -0.98 5.31
N MET A 35 4.98 -2.18 5.88
CA MET A 35 3.81 -2.47 6.72
C MET A 35 3.80 -1.61 7.98
N GLU A 36 4.95 -1.38 8.60
CA GLU A 36 5.09 -0.54 9.78
C GLU A 36 4.86 0.94 9.45
N ALA A 37 5.56 1.48 8.44
CA ALA A 37 5.48 2.88 8.05
C ALA A 37 4.09 3.31 7.54
N HIS A 38 3.29 2.37 7.03
CA HIS A 38 1.96 2.65 6.48
C HIS A 38 0.84 1.87 7.19
N ALA A 39 1.07 1.44 8.42
CA ALA A 39 0.11 0.63 9.20
C ALA A 39 -1.27 1.30 9.27
N ASP A 40 -1.32 2.61 9.50
CA ASP A 40 -2.58 3.36 9.60
C ASP A 40 -3.34 3.41 8.28
N VAL A 41 -2.64 3.59 7.16
CA VAL A 41 -3.25 3.63 5.81
C VAL A 41 -3.80 2.25 5.44
N ILE A 42 -3.07 1.19 5.80
CA ILE A 42 -3.51 -0.19 5.61
C ILE A 42 -4.72 -0.47 6.49
N ALA A 43 -4.70 -0.05 7.76
CA ALA A 43 -5.81 -0.21 8.68
C ALA A 43 -7.08 0.50 8.17
N ASP A 44 -6.96 1.73 7.64
CA ASP A 44 -8.07 2.48 7.06
C ASP A 44 -8.73 1.75 5.88
N ILE A 45 -7.92 1.12 5.01
CA ILE A 45 -8.42 0.30 3.91
C ILE A 45 -9.37 -0.80 4.43
N TYR A 46 -9.00 -1.46 5.54
CA TYR A 46 -9.77 -2.57 6.09
C TYR A 46 -10.84 -2.16 7.11
N SER A 47 -10.73 -0.99 7.75
CA SER A 47 -11.75 -0.47 8.65
C SER A 47 -12.94 0.11 7.89
N SER A 48 -12.75 0.51 6.64
CA SER A 48 -13.82 1.06 5.81
C SER A 48 -14.74 -0.03 5.25
N THR A 49 -16.05 0.09 5.49
CA THR A 49 -17.08 -0.77 4.87
C THR A 49 -17.45 -0.30 3.45
N ARG A 50 -16.82 0.76 2.94
CA ARG A 50 -17.13 1.34 1.63
C ARG A 50 -16.70 0.40 0.50
N LYS A 51 -17.65 0.10 -0.39
CA LYS A 51 -17.42 -0.58 -1.66
C LYS A 51 -16.69 0.35 -2.64
N GLY A 52 -15.40 0.46 -2.45
CA GLY A 52 -14.43 0.79 -3.49
C GLY A 52 -14.28 2.22 -3.97
N PRO A 53 -13.37 2.41 -4.95
CA PRO A 53 -12.79 3.71 -5.24
C PRO A 53 -13.88 4.65 -5.74
N GLN A 54 -14.00 5.83 -5.13
CA GLN A 54 -14.70 6.96 -5.73
C GLN A 54 -13.68 7.66 -6.63
N GLU A 55 -14.07 7.86 -7.89
CA GLU A 55 -13.27 8.53 -8.92
C GLU A 55 -12.81 9.93 -8.51
#